data_AF-A0A1B2Z9K8-F1
#
_entry.id   AF-A0A1B2Z9K8-F1
#
_cell.length_a   1.000
_cell.length_b   1.000
_cell.length_c   1.000
_cell.angle_alpha   90.00
_cell.angle_beta   90.00
_cell.angle_gamma   90.00
#
_symmetry.space_group_name_H-M   'P 1'
#
loop_
_entity.id
_entity.type
_entity.pdbx_description
1 polymer ?
#
loop_
_entity_poly.entity_id
_entity_poly.type
_entity_poly.pdbx_seq_one_letter_code
_entity_poly.pdbx_strand_id
1 'polypeptide(L)'
;MNLKLNFQISIPHNLDIYGGNVSLIDIKPHFMTQDFYLSISVLAPSENVWKYDQVSFDLSNENLKKGNCSLDFNEDTALFTIDAVFILKPKSKYTSLVNNPDTKWAFGGISISKGISSFEHDLSLTCNNVKSPLYNAEVVSGGSIEEFSYERLEKSFQSKYHLLNTEVS
;
A
#
# COMPACT_ATOMS: atom_id res chain seq x y z
N MET A 1 17.18 -5.06 5.56
CA MET A 1 16.39 -6.30 5.48
C MET A 1 15.89 -6.45 4.06
N ASN A 2 15.87 -7.66 3.49
CA ASN A 2 15.25 -7.87 2.18
C ASN A 2 13.82 -8.39 2.39
N LEU A 3 12.86 -7.72 1.76
CA LEU A 3 11.47 -8.17 1.74
C LEU A 3 11.11 -8.53 0.31
N LYS A 4 10.77 -9.79 0.07
CA LYS A 4 10.14 -10.21 -1.17
C LYS A 4 8.65 -9.93 -1.08
N LEU A 5 8.11 -9.33 -2.13
CA LEU A 5 6.71 -9.05 -2.32
C LEU A 5 6.27 -9.73 -3.62
N ASN A 6 5.16 -10.45 -3.55
CA ASN A 6 4.52 -11.03 -4.72
C ASN A 6 3.02 -10.75 -4.61
N PHE A 7 2.54 -9.67 -5.24
CA PHE A 7 1.14 -9.28 -5.20
C PHE A 7 0.70 -8.53 -6.45
N GLN A 8 -0.62 -8.50 -6.65
CA GLN A 8 -1.25 -7.68 -7.65
C GLN A 8 -2.43 -6.92 -7.04
N ILE A 9 -2.50 -5.61 -7.28
CA ILE A 9 -3.61 -4.76 -6.82
C ILE A 9 -4.22 -4.00 -8.00
N SER A 10 -5.54 -4.01 -8.08
CA SER A 10 -6.35 -3.28 -9.03
C SER A 10 -6.92 -2.05 -8.34
N ILE A 11 -6.80 -0.88 -8.95
CA ILE A 11 -7.40 0.36 -8.45
C ILE A 11 -8.07 1.11 -9.61
N PRO A 12 -8.96 2.08 -9.34
CA PRO A 12 -9.51 2.93 -10.40
C PRO A 12 -8.42 3.64 -11.19
N HIS A 13 -8.51 3.62 -12.52
CA HIS A 13 -7.57 4.34 -13.38
C HIS A 13 -7.59 5.87 -13.18
N ASN A 14 -8.71 6.39 -12.67
CA ASN A 14 -8.98 7.79 -12.43
C ASN A 14 -9.33 7.98 -10.96
N LEU A 15 -8.56 8.80 -10.26
CA LEU A 15 -8.70 9.02 -8.83
C LEU A 15 -9.36 10.39 -8.60
N ASP A 16 -10.53 10.41 -7.97
CA ASP A 16 -11.16 11.65 -7.50
C ASP A 16 -10.55 12.04 -6.15
N ILE A 17 -9.83 13.15 -6.14
CA ILE A 17 -9.14 13.69 -4.98
C ILE A 17 -9.63 15.11 -4.75
N TYR A 18 -10.52 15.28 -3.77
CA TYR A 18 -11.13 16.57 -3.40
C TYR A 18 -11.81 17.30 -4.56
N GLY A 19 -12.44 16.57 -5.49
CA GLY A 19 -13.11 17.12 -6.67
C GLY A 19 -12.16 17.38 -7.85
N GLY A 20 -10.87 17.07 -7.70
CA GLY A 20 -9.91 16.99 -8.79
C GLY A 20 -9.76 15.56 -9.29
N ASN A 21 -9.55 15.37 -10.58
CA ASN A 21 -9.32 14.05 -11.17
C ASN A 21 -7.82 13.86 -11.47
N VAL A 22 -7.25 12.75 -11.01
CA VAL A 22 -5.90 12.31 -11.36
C VAL A 22 -5.98 11.02 -12.16
N SER A 23 -5.58 11.09 -13.43
CA SER A 23 -5.46 9.94 -14.32
C SER A 23 -4.11 9.25 -14.10
N LEU A 24 -4.15 7.98 -13.70
CA LEU A 24 -2.97 7.15 -13.54
C LEU A 24 -2.27 6.86 -14.87
N ILE A 25 -2.99 6.93 -15.99
CA ILE A 25 -2.44 6.80 -17.34
C ILE A 25 -1.44 7.92 -17.60
N ASP A 26 -1.83 9.15 -17.24
CA ASP A 26 -1.04 10.35 -17.52
C ASP A 26 0.24 10.38 -16.69
N ILE A 27 0.20 9.83 -15.48
CA ILE A 27 1.35 9.77 -14.57
C ILE A 27 2.12 8.44 -14.63
N LYS A 28 1.70 7.47 -15.48
CA LYS A 28 2.39 6.18 -15.67
C LYS A 28 3.92 6.32 -15.85
N PRO A 29 4.45 7.28 -16.64
CA PRO A 29 5.90 7.42 -16.83
C PRO A 29 6.70 7.63 -15.52
N HIS A 30 6.03 8.06 -14.44
CA HIS A 30 6.63 8.31 -13.14
C HIS A 30 6.52 7.11 -12.18
N PHE A 31 5.93 5.99 -12.59
CA PHE A 31 5.75 4.84 -11.71
C PHE A 31 7.07 4.31 -11.14
N MET A 32 7.07 4.01 -9.83
CA MET A 32 8.23 3.58 -9.03
C MET A 32 9.35 4.63 -8.93
N THR A 33 9.04 5.90 -9.12
CA THR A 33 9.96 7.02 -8.86
C THR A 33 9.63 7.72 -7.55
N GLN A 34 10.43 8.70 -7.15
CA GLN A 34 10.12 9.59 -6.02
C GLN A 34 8.80 10.36 -6.19
N ASP A 35 8.32 10.52 -7.44
CA ASP A 35 7.12 11.29 -7.75
C ASP A 35 5.85 10.45 -7.79
N PHE A 36 5.99 9.12 -7.95
CA PHE A 36 4.86 8.19 -7.93
C PHE A 36 5.32 6.79 -7.51
N TYR A 37 4.95 6.39 -6.29
CA TYR A 37 5.32 5.10 -5.71
C TYR A 37 4.22 4.50 -4.86
N LEU A 38 4.32 3.19 -4.60
CA LEU A 38 3.42 2.47 -3.69
C LEU A 38 4.02 2.48 -2.29
N SER A 39 3.19 2.41 -1.26
CA SER A 39 3.65 2.19 0.11
C SER A 39 3.09 0.88 0.67
N ILE A 40 3.87 0.24 1.52
CA ILE A 40 3.45 -0.90 2.34
C ILE A 40 3.61 -0.56 3.81
N SER A 41 2.79 -1.17 4.65
CA SER A 41 2.85 -0.96 6.10
C SER A 41 3.01 -2.29 6.81
N VAL A 42 3.81 -2.27 7.88
CA VAL A 42 3.81 -3.36 8.86
C VAL A 42 2.52 -3.28 9.68
N LEU A 43 1.93 -4.43 9.99
CA LEU A 43 0.84 -4.56 10.94
C LEU A 43 1.36 -5.24 12.22
N ALA A 44 1.64 -4.43 13.24
CA ALA A 44 1.88 -4.90 14.60
C ALA A 44 0.78 -4.40 15.55
N PRO A 45 0.16 -5.27 16.37
CA PRO A 45 -0.77 -4.83 17.40
C PRO A 45 -0.10 -3.80 18.31
N SER A 46 -0.70 -2.62 18.47
CA SER A 46 -0.24 -1.66 19.47
C SER A 46 -0.88 -1.96 20.83
N GLU A 47 -0.40 -1.31 21.89
CA GLU A 47 -1.04 -1.36 23.22
C GLU A 47 -2.51 -0.89 23.17
N ASN A 48 -2.88 -0.11 22.15
CA ASN A 48 -4.27 0.20 21.85
C ASN A 48 -4.82 -0.86 20.90
N VAL A 49 -5.71 -1.72 21.39
CA VAL A 49 -6.35 -2.83 20.63
C VAL A 49 -6.98 -2.38 19.29
N TRP A 50 -7.28 -1.09 19.14
CA TRP A 50 -7.89 -0.47 17.95
C TRP A 50 -6.89 0.11 16.95
N LYS A 51 -5.58 -0.03 17.21
CA LYS A 51 -4.53 0.56 16.39
C LYS A 51 -3.42 -0.44 16.16
N TYR A 52 -2.96 -0.48 14.92
CA TYR A 52 -1.71 -1.09 14.56
C TYR A 52 -0.63 0.00 14.52
N ASP A 53 0.60 -0.37 14.88
CA ASP A 53 1.76 0.48 14.60
C ASP A 53 1.92 0.57 13.08
N GLN A 54 1.59 1.72 12.51
CA GLN A 54 1.72 1.95 11.07
C GLN A 54 3.16 2.40 10.76
N VAL A 55 4.03 1.42 10.55
CA VAL A 55 5.39 1.65 10.04
C VAL A 55 5.36 1.43 8.53
N SER A 56 5.38 2.52 7.77
CA SER A 56 5.29 2.48 6.31
C SER A 56 6.66 2.53 5.63
N PHE A 57 6.73 1.89 4.46
CA PHE A 57 7.88 1.85 3.59
C PHE A 57 7.46 2.07 2.15
N ASP A 58 8.24 2.89 1.44
CA ASP A 58 8.02 3.18 0.04
C ASP A 58 8.52 2.01 -0.81
N LEU A 59 7.87 1.74 -1.93
CA LEU A 59 8.30 0.80 -2.95
C LEU A 59 8.69 1.63 -4.17
N SER A 60 9.98 1.86 -4.37
CA SER A 60 10.52 2.66 -5.47
C SER A 60 11.72 1.96 -6.11
N ASN A 61 12.18 2.47 -7.24
CA ASN A 61 13.38 1.94 -7.90
C ASN A 61 14.64 2.09 -7.04
N GLU A 62 14.66 3.03 -6.08
CA GLU A 62 15.83 3.27 -5.22
C GLU A 62 16.07 2.13 -4.22
N ASN A 63 15.02 1.42 -3.83
CA ASN A 63 15.10 0.31 -2.91
C ASN A 63 14.76 -1.05 -3.54
N LEU A 64 14.52 -1.09 -4.86
CA LEU A 64 14.37 -2.32 -5.62
C LEU A 64 15.72 -3.04 -5.75
N LYS A 65 15.80 -4.26 -5.24
CA LYS A 65 16.99 -5.12 -5.33
C LYS A 65 16.97 -5.99 -6.58
N LYS A 66 15.83 -6.62 -6.87
CA LYS A 66 15.62 -7.55 -7.99
C LYS A 66 14.13 -7.76 -8.25
N GLY A 67 13.80 -8.26 -9.45
CA GLY A 67 12.43 -8.57 -9.85
C GLY A 67 11.81 -7.45 -10.66
N ASN A 68 10.48 -7.50 -10.81
CA ASN A 68 9.74 -6.62 -11.70
C ASN A 68 8.56 -5.96 -11.00
N CYS A 69 8.30 -4.72 -11.38
CA CYS A 69 7.12 -3.95 -11.00
C CYS A 69 6.49 -3.41 -12.28
N SER A 70 5.19 -3.62 -12.49
CA SER A 70 4.47 -3.05 -13.63
C SER A 70 3.22 -2.31 -13.19
N LEU A 71 2.84 -1.33 -14.02
CA LEU A 71 1.58 -0.61 -13.96
C LEU A 71 0.92 -0.71 -15.33
N ASP A 72 -0.08 -1.58 -15.41
CA ASP A 72 -0.83 -1.89 -16.62
C ASP A 72 -2.25 -1.34 -16.50
N PHE A 73 -2.94 -1.20 -17.63
CA PHE A 73 -4.27 -0.59 -17.68
C PHE A 73 -5.23 -1.51 -18.43
N ASN A 74 -6.38 -1.76 -17.82
CA ASN A 74 -7.54 -2.41 -18.42
C ASN A 74 -8.65 -1.35 -18.63
N GLU A 75 -9.87 -1.76 -19.02
CA GLU A 75 -10.96 -0.83 -19.38
C GLU A 75 -11.21 0.25 -18.31
N ASP A 76 -11.34 -0.14 -17.03
CA ASP A 76 -11.64 0.80 -15.93
C ASP A 76 -10.59 0.80 -14.80
N THR A 77 -9.59 -0.09 -14.84
CA THR A 77 -8.67 -0.29 -13.72
C THR A 77 -7.20 -0.20 -14.11
N ALA A 78 -6.43 0.37 -13.20
CA ALA A 78 -4.98 0.33 -13.19
C ALA A 78 -4.52 -0.85 -12.34
N LEU A 79 -3.72 -1.73 -12.94
CA LEU A 79 -3.26 -2.98 -12.35
C LEU A 79 -1.77 -2.86 -12.01
N PHE A 80 -1.48 -2.83 -10.72
CA PHE A 80 -0.12 -2.82 -10.19
C PHE A 80 0.29 -4.25 -9.92
N THR A 81 1.36 -4.71 -10.57
CA THR A 81 1.91 -6.05 -10.37
C THR A 81 3.30 -5.94 -9.78
N ILE A 82 3.51 -6.57 -8.62
CA ILE A 82 4.79 -6.59 -7.91
C ILE A 82 5.23 -8.05 -7.75
N ASP A 83 6.36 -8.41 -8.34
CA ASP A 83 7.08 -9.65 -8.04
C ASP A 83 8.57 -9.31 -7.90
N ALA A 84 8.93 -8.85 -6.71
CA ALA A 84 10.18 -8.16 -6.48
C ALA A 84 10.70 -8.29 -5.06
N VAL A 85 11.99 -8.00 -4.90
CA VAL A 85 12.64 -7.91 -3.58
C VAL A 85 13.11 -6.49 -3.35
N PHE A 86 12.74 -5.95 -2.19
CA PHE A 86 13.07 -4.61 -1.77
C PHE A 86 14.02 -4.61 -0.57
N ILE A 87 14.91 -3.62 -0.51
CA ILE A 87 15.81 -3.38 0.62
C ILE A 87 15.15 -2.36 1.55
N LEU A 88 14.64 -2.83 2.69
CA LEU A 88 14.04 -1.98 3.69
C LEU A 88 15.06 -1.53 4.74
N LYS A 89 14.96 -0.25 5.13
CA LYS A 89 15.79 0.41 6.15
C LYS A 89 14.91 0.92 7.30
N PRO A 90 14.46 0.04 8.22
CA PRO A 90 13.65 0.46 9.36
C PRO A 90 14.45 1.31 10.35
N LYS A 91 13.75 2.19 11.10
CA LYS A 91 14.33 2.83 12.29
C LYS A 91 14.70 1.75 13.32
N SER A 92 15.75 1.98 14.12
CA SER A 92 16.28 1.01 15.09
C SER A 92 15.21 0.32 15.94
N LYS A 93 14.25 1.08 16.50
CA LYS A 93 13.15 0.56 17.31
C LYS A 93 12.20 -0.43 16.60
N TYR A 94 12.16 -0.45 15.28
CA TYR A 94 11.30 -1.33 14.48
C TYR A 94 12.07 -2.49 13.84
N THR A 95 13.38 -2.60 14.08
CA THR A 95 14.24 -3.62 13.45
C THR A 95 13.76 -5.03 13.77
N SER A 96 13.48 -5.33 15.05
CA SER A 96 13.01 -6.65 15.48
C SER A 96 11.67 -7.02 14.86
N LEU A 97 10.76 -6.04 14.76
CA LEU A 97 9.45 -6.22 14.15
C LEU A 97 9.60 -6.51 12.65
N VAL A 98 10.34 -5.69 11.93
CA VAL A 98 10.51 -5.82 10.48
C VAL A 98 11.27 -7.10 10.10
N ASN A 99 12.23 -7.54 10.91
CA ASN A 99 12.98 -8.77 10.66
C ASN A 99 12.25 -10.05 11.10
N ASN A 100 11.09 -9.95 11.77
CA ASN A 100 10.33 -11.11 12.18
C ASN A 100 9.60 -11.72 10.96
N PRO A 101 9.83 -13.01 10.62
CA PRO A 101 9.13 -13.68 9.52
C PRO A 101 7.61 -13.76 9.70
N ASP A 102 7.12 -13.72 10.94
CA ASP A 102 5.68 -13.76 11.25
C ASP A 102 4.98 -12.41 11.08
N THR A 103 5.74 -11.35 10.82
CA THR A 103 5.21 -10.00 10.64
C THR A 103 4.28 -9.95 9.43
N LYS A 104 3.07 -9.45 9.68
CA LYS A 104 2.09 -9.22 8.63
C LYS A 104 2.35 -7.88 7.97
N TRP A 105 2.26 -7.88 6.65
CA TRP A 105 2.45 -6.72 5.80
C TRP A 105 1.16 -6.44 5.05
N ALA A 106 0.82 -5.16 4.89
CA ALA A 106 -0.35 -4.74 4.15
C ALA A 106 0.02 -3.68 3.11
N PHE A 107 -0.81 -3.58 2.07
CA PHE A 107 -0.78 -2.41 1.19
C PHE A 107 -1.10 -1.15 2.01
N GLY A 108 -0.22 -0.17 1.96
CA GLY A 108 -0.34 1.09 2.68
C GLY A 108 -1.07 2.15 1.86
N GLY A 109 -0.74 2.26 0.58
CA GLY A 109 -1.27 3.31 -0.28
C GLY A 109 -0.42 3.65 -1.49
N ILE A 110 -0.68 4.83 -2.04
CA ILE A 110 -0.01 5.40 -3.20
C ILE A 110 0.39 6.83 -2.86
N SER A 111 1.63 7.16 -3.17
CA SER A 111 2.12 8.53 -3.12
C SER A 111 2.20 9.10 -4.53
N ILE A 112 1.71 10.33 -4.71
CA ILE A 112 1.82 11.13 -5.94
C ILE A 112 2.32 12.51 -5.53
N SER A 113 3.46 12.93 -6.07
CA SER A 113 4.08 14.21 -5.69
C SER A 113 3.44 15.41 -6.42
N LYS A 114 3.73 16.61 -5.91
CA LYS A 114 3.40 17.89 -6.57
C LYS A 114 4.14 18.12 -7.89
N GLY A 115 5.18 17.32 -8.19
CA GLY A 115 5.91 17.43 -9.44
C GLY A 115 5.08 17.02 -10.65
N ILE A 116 4.09 16.15 -10.43
CA ILE A 116 3.29 15.52 -11.49
C ILE A 116 1.78 15.64 -11.26
N SER A 117 1.37 16.12 -10.09
CA SER A 117 -0.01 16.49 -9.77
C SER A 117 -0.07 17.93 -9.26
N SER A 118 -1.25 18.54 -9.34
CA SER A 118 -1.51 19.89 -8.77
C SER A 118 -1.26 19.97 -7.26
N PHE A 119 -1.32 18.83 -6.54
CA PHE A 119 -1.04 18.72 -5.11
C PHE A 119 -0.31 17.41 -4.78
N GLU A 120 0.27 17.33 -3.58
CA GLU A 120 0.81 16.09 -3.05
C GLU A 120 -0.35 15.23 -2.55
N HIS A 121 -0.35 13.95 -2.93
CA HIS A 121 -1.38 13.02 -2.53
C HIS A 121 -0.74 11.79 -1.89
N ASP A 122 -0.96 11.63 -0.59
CA ASP A 122 -0.75 10.36 0.12
C ASP A 122 -2.11 9.66 0.23
N LEU A 123 -2.34 8.74 -0.69
CA LEU A 123 -3.60 8.04 -0.86
C LEU A 123 -3.52 6.71 -0.15
N SER A 124 -4.15 6.62 1.02
CA SER A 124 -4.25 5.39 1.78
C SER A 124 -5.56 4.65 1.52
N LEU A 125 -5.50 3.32 1.64
CA LEU A 125 -6.68 2.50 1.88
C LEU A 125 -7.24 2.89 3.25
N THR A 126 -8.29 3.69 3.29
CA THR A 126 -8.99 4.01 4.54
C THR A 126 -10.29 3.24 4.57
N CYS A 127 -10.62 2.64 5.73
CA CYS A 127 -11.89 1.96 5.96
C CYS A 127 -13.11 2.91 6.00
N ASN A 128 -12.90 4.21 5.81
CA ASN A 128 -13.98 5.19 5.74
C ASN A 128 -14.42 5.33 4.28
N ASN A 129 -15.29 4.40 3.87
CA ASN A 129 -15.78 4.15 2.50
C ASN A 129 -16.28 5.38 1.72
N VAL A 130 -16.61 6.48 2.40
CA VAL A 130 -17.24 7.65 1.78
C VAL A 130 -16.20 8.65 1.21
N LYS A 131 -14.90 8.52 1.53
CA LYS A 131 -13.89 9.54 1.17
C LYS A 131 -12.55 9.04 0.65
N SER A 132 -12.28 7.73 0.60
CA SER A 132 -11.00 7.26 0.05
C SER A 132 -11.05 7.21 -1.48
N PRO A 133 -10.10 7.87 -2.19
CA PRO A 133 -9.95 7.71 -3.64
C PRO A 133 -9.62 6.26 -4.05
N LEU A 134 -9.17 5.44 -3.09
CA LEU A 134 -8.83 4.03 -3.27
C LEU A 134 -9.93 3.09 -2.73
N TYR A 135 -11.17 3.57 -2.57
CA TYR A 135 -12.27 2.75 -2.03
C TYR A 135 -12.53 1.47 -2.84
N ASN A 136 -12.36 1.52 -4.17
CA ASN A 136 -12.54 0.37 -5.07
C ASN A 136 -11.21 -0.36 -5.37
N ALA A 137 -10.21 -0.20 -4.52
CA ALA A 137 -8.96 -0.94 -4.66
C ALA A 137 -9.14 -2.39 -4.21
N GLU A 138 -8.64 -3.34 -4.99
CA GLU A 138 -8.80 -4.78 -4.77
C GLU A 138 -7.46 -5.49 -4.95
N VAL A 139 -7.09 -6.37 -4.00
CA VAL A 139 -5.95 -7.28 -4.23
C VAL A 139 -6.42 -8.42 -5.11
N VAL A 140 -5.87 -8.47 -6.32
CA VAL A 140 -6.20 -9.47 -7.35
C VAL A 140 -5.45 -10.78 -7.07
N SER A 141 -4.21 -10.71 -6.59
CA SER A 141 -3.44 -11.90 -6.22
C SER A 141 -2.33 -11.60 -5.21
N GLY A 142 -1.78 -12.66 -4.61
CA GLY A 142 -0.60 -12.56 -3.75
C GLY A 142 -0.90 -11.95 -2.38
N GLY A 143 -2.00 -12.36 -1.76
CA GLY A 143 -2.43 -11.91 -0.44
C GLY A 143 -3.73 -12.56 0.01
N SER A 144 -3.98 -12.61 1.33
CA SER A 144 -5.26 -13.02 1.92
C SER A 144 -6.01 -11.78 2.40
N ILE A 145 -7.31 -11.70 2.10
CA ILE A 145 -8.18 -10.67 2.69
C ILE A 145 -8.59 -11.20 4.07
N GLU A 146 -8.05 -10.61 5.13
CA GLU A 146 -8.60 -10.74 6.48
C GLU A 146 -9.20 -9.40 6.90
N GLU A 147 -10.53 -9.41 6.98
CA GLU A 147 -11.31 -8.34 7.59
C GLU A 147 -11.21 -8.46 9.10
N PHE A 148 -10.74 -7.41 9.78
CA PHE A 148 -10.68 -7.39 11.23
C PHE A 148 -11.67 -6.36 11.77
N SER A 149 -12.72 -6.85 12.42
CA SER A 149 -13.66 -6.04 13.19
C SER A 149 -13.26 -6.06 14.67
N TYR A 150 -13.21 -4.88 15.30
CA TYR A 150 -13.10 -4.79 16.76
C TYR A 150 -14.37 -4.14 17.33
N GLU A 151 -14.96 -4.78 18.34
CA GLU A 151 -16.16 -4.29 19.03
C GLU A 151 -15.78 -3.34 20.17
N ARG A 152 -16.16 -2.06 20.10
CA ARG A 152 -16.03 -1.12 21.24
C ARG A 152 -17.41 -0.74 21.73
N LEU A 153 -17.76 -1.05 22.99
CA LEU A 153 -18.90 -0.45 23.71
C LEU A 153 -20.12 -0.22 22.78
N GLU A 154 -20.58 -1.28 22.10
CA GLU A 154 -21.72 -1.28 21.15
C GLU A 154 -21.49 -0.65 19.75
N LYS A 155 -20.25 -0.31 19.37
CA LYS A 155 -19.87 0.12 18.01
C LYS A 155 -18.89 -0.85 17.37
N SER A 156 -19.27 -1.38 16.21
CA SER A 156 -18.36 -2.11 15.31
C SER A 156 -17.47 -1.11 14.57
N PHE A 157 -16.16 -1.27 14.72
CA PHE A 157 -15.18 -0.61 13.87
C PHE A 157 -14.57 -1.67 12.95
N GLN A 158 -14.69 -1.47 11.65
CA GLN A 158 -14.15 -2.36 10.63
C GLN A 158 -12.83 -1.77 10.12
N SER A 159 -11.70 -2.39 10.43
CA SER A 159 -10.43 -2.08 9.78
C SER A 159 -10.23 -3.09 8.65
N LYS A 160 -10.08 -2.58 7.43
CA LYS A 160 -9.83 -3.41 6.24
C LYS A 160 -8.36 -3.30 5.87
N TYR A 161 -7.65 -4.40 5.93
CA TYR A 161 -6.27 -4.50 5.46
C TYR A 161 -6.20 -5.49 4.30
N HIS A 162 -5.39 -5.12 3.31
CA HIS A 162 -5.05 -6.00 2.19
C HIS A 162 -3.68 -6.62 2.49
N LEU A 163 -3.67 -7.81 3.09
CA LEU A 163 -2.42 -8.47 3.44
C LEU A 163 -1.68 -8.89 2.19
N LEU A 164 -0.36 -8.76 2.22
CA LEU A 164 0.51 -9.09 1.10
C LEU A 164 1.21 -10.43 1.37
N ASN A 165 1.43 -11.18 0.30
CA ASN A 165 2.28 -12.36 0.30
C ASN A 165 3.74 -11.89 0.32
N THR A 166 4.43 -12.22 1.41
CA THR A 166 5.77 -11.74 1.68
C THR A 166 6.72 -12.84 2.11
N GLU A 167 8.01 -12.65 1.83
CA GLU A 167 9.09 -13.51 2.32
C GLU A 167 10.22 -12.61 2.88
N VAL A 168 10.60 -12.85 4.14
CA VAL A 168 11.66 -12.08 4.82
C VAL A 168 13.00 -12.81 4.66
N SER A 169 14.05 -12.12 4.18
CA SER A 169 15.40 -12.67 3.98
C SER A 169 16.55 -11.70 4.24
#